data_AF-A0A9E5D559-F1
#
_entry.id   AF-A0A9E5D559-F1
#
_cell.length_a   1.000
_cell.length_b   1.000
_cell.length_c   1.000
_cell.angle_alpha   90.00
_cell.angle_beta   90.00
_cell.angle_gamma   90.00
#
_symmetry.space_group_name_H-M   'P 1'
#
loop_
_entity.id
_entity.type
_entity.pdbx_description
1 polymer ?
#
loop_
_entity_poly.entity_id
_entity_poly.type
_entity_poly.pdbx_seq_one_letter_code
_entity_poly.pdbx_strand_id
1 'polypeptide(L)'
;STKAHRHTNGTIYHVVRGQGHSVVHGKKMDWEPKDVFCVPGWTYHEHVNASSTEPAVLFSFTDTPVLKSLSLLREQAHPQDHQ
;
A
#
# COMPACT_ATOMS: atom_id res chain seq x y z
N SER A 1 3.64 11.95 1.05
CA SER A 1 3.44 10.62 0.43
C SER A 1 4.47 9.66 0.98
N THR A 2 4.22 8.35 0.93
CA THR A 2 5.26 7.33 1.14
C THR A 2 6.07 7.16 -0.15
N LYS A 3 7.27 6.55 -0.05
CA LYS A 3 8.01 6.09 -1.24
C LYS A 3 7.39 4.79 -1.78
N ALA A 4 7.48 4.60 -3.09
CA ALA A 4 7.04 3.40 -3.78
C ALA A 4 7.97 2.23 -3.52
N HIS A 5 7.38 1.07 -3.26
CA HIS A 5 8.08 -0.21 -3.11
C HIS A 5 7.16 -1.35 -3.56
N ARG A 6 7.72 -2.54 -3.73
CA ARG A 6 6.96 -3.78 -3.98
C ARG A 6 7.45 -4.87 -3.08
N HIS A 7 6.55 -5.78 -2.73
CA HIS A 7 6.85 -6.94 -1.92
C HIS A 7 6.04 -8.14 -2.38
N THR A 8 6.50 -9.36 -2.10
CA THR A 8 5.82 -10.59 -2.59
C THR A 8 4.48 -10.86 -1.92
N ASN A 9 4.23 -10.35 -0.72
CA ASN A 9 2.92 -10.45 -0.06
C ASN A 9 1.87 -9.61 -0.76
N GLY A 10 0.64 -10.12 -0.76
CA GLY A 10 -0.53 -9.31 -1.04
C GLY A 10 -0.98 -8.56 0.21
N THR A 11 -1.52 -7.36 0.03
CA THR A 11 -2.04 -6.56 1.14
C THR A 11 -3.44 -6.07 0.85
N ILE A 12 -4.36 -6.25 1.81
CA ILE A 12 -5.66 -5.60 1.79
C ILE A 12 -5.63 -4.47 2.81
N TYR A 13 -6.11 -3.30 2.39
CA TYR A 13 -6.22 -2.10 3.20
C TYR A 13 -7.69 -1.76 3.42
N HIS A 14 -8.02 -1.36 4.65
CA HIS A 14 -9.28 -0.74 5.03
C HIS A 14 -9.01 0.68 5.53
N VAL A 15 -9.68 1.66 4.94
CA VAL A 15 -9.52 3.06 5.33
C VAL A 15 -10.31 3.33 6.60
N VAL A 16 -9.60 3.47 7.72
CA VAL A 16 -10.21 3.74 9.04
C VAL A 16 -10.55 5.23 9.17
N ARG A 17 -9.66 6.11 8.69
CA ARG A 17 -9.80 7.57 8.78
C ARG A 17 -9.02 8.26 7.66
N GLY A 18 -9.48 9.44 7.26
CA GLY A 18 -8.80 10.32 6.30
C GLY A 18 -9.18 10.00 4.85
N GLN A 19 -8.68 10.82 3.94
CA GLN A 19 -8.88 10.69 2.50
C GLN A 19 -7.52 10.81 1.80
N GLY A 20 -7.42 10.20 0.63
CA GLY A 20 -6.15 10.15 -0.07
C GLY A 20 -6.24 9.30 -1.32
N HIS A 21 -5.08 8.89 -1.79
CA HIS A 21 -5.00 7.91 -2.86
C HIS A 21 -3.79 7.01 -2.70
N SER A 22 -3.86 5.86 -3.34
CA SER A 22 -2.72 4.98 -3.55
C SER A 22 -2.38 4.95 -5.04
N VAL A 23 -1.10 4.88 -5.39
CA VAL A 23 -0.68 4.57 -6.75
C VAL A 23 -0.27 3.11 -6.76
N VAL A 24 -0.99 2.26 -7.47
CA VAL A 24 -0.74 0.81 -7.55
C VAL A 24 -0.52 0.45 -9.01
N HIS A 25 0.68 -0.01 -9.36
CA HIS A 25 1.07 -0.27 -10.76
C HIS A 25 0.83 0.95 -11.68
N GLY A 26 1.25 2.13 -11.25
CA GLY A 26 1.01 3.39 -11.95
C GLY A 26 -0.46 3.83 -12.05
N LYS A 27 -1.41 3.08 -11.49
CA LYS A 27 -2.83 3.46 -11.48
C LYS A 27 -3.18 4.11 -10.15
N LYS A 28 -3.74 5.32 -10.23
CA LYS A 28 -4.26 6.04 -9.08
C LYS A 28 -5.58 5.43 -8.62
N MET A 29 -5.69 5.20 -7.32
CA MET A 29 -6.88 4.72 -6.63
C MET A 29 -7.18 5.68 -5.49
N ASP A 30 -8.15 6.56 -5.69
CA ASP A 30 -8.68 7.43 -4.65
C ASP A 30 -9.46 6.60 -3.61
N TRP A 31 -9.37 7.00 -2.35
CA TRP A 31 -10.04 6.31 -1.25
C TRP A 31 -10.47 7.27 -0.14
N GLU A 32 -11.54 6.90 0.56
CA GLU A 32 -12.12 7.61 1.69
C GLU A 32 -12.51 6.65 2.83
N PRO A 33 -12.92 7.14 4.02
CA PRO A 33 -13.22 6.26 5.14
C PRO A 33 -14.25 5.20 4.80
N LYS A 34 -13.98 3.97 5.23
CA LYS A 34 -14.73 2.72 4.96
C LYS A 34 -14.44 2.04 3.62
N ASP A 35 -13.69 2.66 2.73
CA ASP A 35 -13.23 1.97 1.52
C ASP A 35 -12.29 0.81 1.87
N VAL A 36 -12.28 -0.17 0.96
CA VAL A 36 -11.39 -1.33 1.00
C VAL A 36 -10.73 -1.45 -0.35
N PHE A 37 -9.42 -1.62 -0.37
CA PHE A 37 -8.66 -1.84 -1.58
C PHE A 37 -7.53 -2.83 -1.37
N CYS A 38 -7.03 -3.41 -2.47
CA CYS A 38 -5.92 -4.36 -2.41
C CYS A 38 -4.71 -3.87 -3.20
N VAL A 39 -3.54 -4.28 -2.72
CA VAL A 39 -2.27 -4.22 -3.43
C VAL A 39 -1.86 -5.67 -3.69
N PRO A 40 -1.89 -6.13 -4.96
CA PRO A 40 -1.42 -7.45 -5.31
C PRO A 40 0.07 -7.64 -5.04
N GLY A 41 0.48 -8.89 -4.83
CA GLY A 41 1.89 -9.25 -4.68
C GLY A 41 2.74 -8.78 -5.86
N TRP A 42 4.00 -8.44 -5.55
CA TRP A 42 5.02 -7.96 -6.48
C TRP A 42 4.65 -6.73 -7.33
N THR A 43 3.74 -5.91 -6.82
CA THR A 43 3.29 -4.68 -7.48
C THR A 43 3.85 -3.45 -6.76
N TYR A 44 4.42 -2.51 -7.51
CA TYR A 44 4.85 -1.24 -6.94
C TYR A 44 3.64 -0.47 -6.43
N HIS A 45 3.73 0.02 -5.20
CA HIS A 45 2.69 0.80 -4.58
C HIS A 45 3.23 1.87 -3.63
N GLU A 46 2.46 2.95 -3.50
CA GLU A 46 2.69 4.04 -2.55
C GLU A 46 1.34 4.65 -2.11
N HIS A 47 1.37 5.37 -0.99
CA HIS A 47 0.19 5.98 -0.37
C HIS A 47 0.38 7.49 -0.19
N VAL A 48 -0.66 8.25 -0.47
CA VAL A 48 -0.69 9.70 -0.38
C VAL A 48 -1.87 10.12 0.47
N ASN A 49 -1.59 10.78 1.59
CA ASN A 49 -2.60 11.49 2.38
C ASN A 49 -2.96 12.80 1.64
N ALA A 50 -4.24 13.04 1.40
CA ALA A 50 -4.70 14.28 0.77
C ALA A 50 -4.65 15.49 1.74
N SER A 51 -4.65 15.24 3.05
CA SER A 51 -4.59 16.30 4.05
C SER A 51 -3.15 16.62 4.46
N SER A 52 -2.85 17.92 4.57
CA SER A 52 -1.60 18.44 5.16
C SER A 52 -1.68 18.63 6.67
N THR A 53 -2.87 18.58 7.26
CA THR A 53 -3.10 18.88 8.69
C THR A 53 -3.65 17.70 9.47
N GLU A 54 -4.36 16.78 8.81
CA GLU A 54 -5.04 15.65 9.45
C GLU A 54 -4.41 14.31 9.03
N PRO A 55 -4.26 13.35 9.95
CA PRO A 55 -3.74 12.03 9.61
C PRO A 55 -4.77 11.18 8.87
N ALA A 56 -4.28 10.35 7.95
CA ALA A 56 -5.00 9.21 7.40
C ALA A 56 -4.52 7.90 8.04
N VAL A 57 -5.43 6.97 8.29
CA VAL A 57 -5.15 5.68 8.93
C VAL A 57 -5.68 4.56 8.04
N LEU A 58 -4.76 3.73 7.55
CA LEU A 58 -5.06 2.53 6.78
C LEU A 58 -4.77 1.30 7.65
N PHE A 59 -5.81 0.55 8.01
CA PHE A 59 -5.66 -0.76 8.61
C PHE A 59 -5.33 -1.78 7.52
N SER A 60 -4.40 -2.71 7.76
CA SER A 60 -4.04 -3.70 6.75
C SER A 60 -3.83 -5.09 7.33
N PHE A 61 -4.03 -6.09 6.47
CA PHE A 61 -3.71 -7.49 6.74
C PHE A 61 -3.10 -8.14 5.49
N THR A 62 -2.19 -9.10 5.71
CA THR A 62 -1.34 -9.68 4.67
C THR A 62 -1.08 -11.17 4.91
N ASP A 63 -0.63 -11.87 3.88
CA ASP A 63 -0.12 -13.25 3.92
C ASP A 63 1.38 -13.34 4.29
N THR A 64 1.96 -12.24 4.80
CA THR A 64 3.38 -12.14 5.20
C THR A 64 3.86 -13.30 6.08
N PRO A 65 3.12 -13.77 7.12
CA PRO A 65 3.59 -14.88 7.95
C PRO A 65 3.88 -16.16 7.16
N VAL A 66 3.06 -16.47 6.14
CA VAL A 66 3.24 -17.65 5.28
C VAL A 66 4.45 -17.47 4.35
N LEU A 67 4.61 -16.29 3.76
CA LEU A 67 5.77 -16.04 2.88
C LEU A 67 7.08 -16.00 3.65
N LYS A 68 7.08 -15.52 4.90
CA LYS A 68 8.25 -15.59 5.78
C LYS A 68 8.62 -17.03 6.11
N SER A 69 7.65 -17.86 6.51
CA SER A 69 7.94 -19.25 6.90
C SER A 69 8.48 -20.09 5.73
N LEU A 70 8.08 -19.78 4.50
CA LEU A 70 8.54 -20.45 3.28
C LEU A 70 9.80 -19.82 2.66
N SER A 71 10.39 -18.79 3.27
CA SER A 71 11.52 -18.03 2.69
C SER A 71 11.22 -17.41 1.31
N LEU A 72 9.95 -17.03 1.09
CA LEU A 72 9.45 -16.42 -0.15
C LEU A 72 9.21 -14.91 -0.02
N LEU A 73 9.33 -14.35 1.18
CA LEU A 73 9.19 -12.90 1.36
C LEU A 73 10.37 -12.16 0.70
N ARG A 74 10.05 -11.23 -0.19
CA ARG A 74 11.00 -10.30 -0.81
C ARG A 74 10.40 -8.92 -0.86
N GLU A 75 11.27 -7.91 -0.85
CA GLU A 75 10.89 -6.50 -0.96
C GLU A 75 11.89 -5.76 -1.86
N GLN A 76 11.43 -4.73 -2.57
CA GLN A 76 12.26 -3.89 -3.41
C GLN A 76 11.70 -2.46 -3.48
N ALA A 77 12.54 -1.48 -3.16
CA ALA A 77 12.24 -0.06 -3.36
C ALA A 77 12.15 0.28 -4.86
N HIS A 78 11.33 1.28 -5.21
CA HIS A 78 11.30 1.82 -6.57
C HIS A 78 12.56 2.64 -6.85
N PRO A 79 13.23 2.49 -8.01
CA PRO A 79 14.47 3.21 -8.30
C PRO A 79 14.35 4.74 -8.32
N GLN A 80 13.14 5.25 -8.58
CA GLN A 80 12.84 6.67 -8.70
C GLN A 80 12.11 7.23 -7.47
N ASP A 81 12.11 6.50 -6.34
CA ASP A 81 11.35 6.77 -5.11
C ASP A 81 9.81 6.79 -5.25
N HIS A 82 9.27 7.24 -6.38
CA HIS A 82 7.84 7.31 -6.70
C HIS A 82 7.58 6.70 -8.08
N GLN A 83 6.31 6.38 -8.38
CA GLN A 83 5.89 5.85 -9.70
C GLN A 83 5.36 6.95 -10.62
#